data_AF-A0A382CNE0-F1
#
_entry.id   AF-A0A382CNE0-F1
#
_cell.length_a   1.000
_cell.length_b   1.000
_cell.length_c   1.000
_cell.angle_alpha   90.00
_cell.angle_beta   90.00
_cell.angle_gamma   90.00
#
_symmetry.space_group_name_H-M   'P 1'
#
loop_
_entity.id
_entity.type
_entity.pdbx_description
1 polymer ?
#
loop_
_entity_poly.entity_id
_entity_poly.type
_entity_poly.pdbx_seq_one_letter_code
_entity_poly.pdbx_strand_id
1 'polypeptide(L)'
;MTNLNIVFIPRKILLLLLIFILSLLPSKLRPEIELLDRVIAVVESGVIMESELNSRLQEVIGRIRETGSELPPKKILEEQVLERLIMEEIQLQIGERAGIKISDAELNSSLSKIASQNSLNLENFKDSLESQNISYRDLRETVKKNMIIQRVQRGKVGSKIDITNEEIENFLNSEEGKTKLAEEYNVQQILLPLKGNSTKEEIKKAEKKGKSIIEKLLSGESFSKLAASYSSGQNALEGGSLGWKKSSELPTLFS
;
A
#
# COMPACT_ATOMS: atom_id res chain seq x y z
N MET A 1 21.53 -36.65 -71.63
CA MET A 1 20.36 -36.62 -72.53
C MET A 1 19.11 -36.46 -71.69
N THR A 2 18.64 -35.24 -71.47
CA THR A 2 17.38 -34.95 -70.77
C THR A 2 16.54 -34.09 -71.69
N ASN A 3 15.56 -34.71 -72.35
CA ASN A 3 14.60 -34.03 -73.22
C ASN A 3 13.63 -33.22 -72.37
N LEU A 4 13.62 -31.91 -72.56
CA LEU A 4 12.67 -31.00 -71.93
C LEU A 4 11.40 -30.98 -72.79
N ASN A 5 10.35 -31.66 -72.32
CA ASN A 5 9.03 -31.62 -72.96
C ASN A 5 8.39 -30.25 -72.73
N ILE A 6 8.31 -29.44 -73.80
CA ILE A 6 7.62 -28.16 -73.80
C ILE A 6 6.13 -28.44 -74.00
N VAL A 7 5.36 -28.34 -72.92
CA VAL A 7 3.89 -28.49 -72.95
C VAL A 7 3.26 -27.19 -73.43
N PHE A 8 2.53 -27.25 -74.56
CA PHE A 8 1.82 -26.11 -75.13
C PHE A 8 0.49 -25.89 -74.40
N ILE A 9 0.46 -24.95 -73.46
CA ILE A 9 -0.77 -24.58 -72.73
C ILE A 9 -1.53 -23.53 -73.55
N PRO A 10 -2.80 -23.75 -73.91
CA PRO A 10 -3.56 -22.79 -74.70
C PRO A 10 -3.81 -21.49 -73.90
N ARG A 11 -3.62 -20.35 -74.57
CA ARG A 11 -3.71 -18.98 -73.97
C ARG A 11 -4.98 -18.74 -73.15
N LYS A 12 -6.11 -19.38 -73.52
CA LYS A 12 -7.39 -19.27 -72.81
C LYS A 12 -7.38 -19.98 -71.44
N ILE A 13 -6.64 -21.09 -71.30
CA ILE A 13 -6.48 -21.80 -70.02
C ILE A 13 -5.55 -21.00 -69.10
N LEU A 14 -4.50 -20.39 -69.64
CA LEU A 14 -3.63 -19.48 -68.87
C LEU A 14 -4.40 -18.26 -68.33
N LEU A 15 -5.31 -17.71 -69.15
CA LEU A 15 -6.19 -16.59 -68.76
C LEU A 15 -7.20 -16.98 -67.66
N LEU A 16 -7.81 -18.17 -67.77
CA LEU A 16 -8.74 -18.68 -66.74
C LEU A 16 -8.02 -18.97 -65.41
N LEU A 17 -6.80 -19.48 -65.47
CA LEU A 17 -6.00 -19.79 -64.28
C LEU A 17 -5.50 -18.52 -63.58
N LEU A 18 -5.20 -17.46 -64.35
CA LEU A 18 -4.86 -16.14 -63.81
C LEU A 18 -6.04 -15.47 -63.11
N ILE A 19 -7.26 -15.59 -63.67
CA ILE A 19 -8.48 -15.05 -63.04
C ILE A 19 -8.82 -15.83 -61.75
N PHE A 20 -8.61 -17.14 -61.75
CA PHE A 20 -8.82 -17.97 -60.56
C PHE A 20 -7.83 -17.62 -59.44
N ILE A 21 -6.54 -17.42 -59.77
CA ILE A 21 -5.52 -16.98 -58.79
C ILE A 21 -5.83 -15.57 -58.26
N LEU A 22 -6.34 -14.66 -59.10
CA LEU A 22 -6.70 -13.31 -58.67
C LEU A 22 -7.94 -13.30 -57.73
N SER A 23 -8.82 -14.30 -57.85
CA SER A 23 -9.97 -14.48 -56.94
C SER A 23 -9.61 -15.07 -55.57
N LEU A 24 -8.40 -15.62 -55.43
CA LEU A 24 -7.88 -16.21 -54.20
C LEU A 24 -7.02 -15.23 -53.36
N LEU A 25 -6.89 -13.96 -53.77
CA LEU A 25 -6.27 -12.97 -52.89
C LEU A 25 -7.19 -12.73 -51.69
N PRO A 26 -6.71 -12.94 -50.45
CA PRO A 26 -7.50 -12.65 -49.27
C PRO A 26 -7.73 -11.14 -49.18
N SER A 27 -8.96 -10.70 -49.46
CA SER A 27 -9.44 -9.35 -49.19
C SER A 27 -9.71 -9.17 -47.70
N LYS A 28 -8.63 -9.16 -46.90
CA LYS A 28 -8.66 -8.70 -45.51
C LYS A 28 -7.80 -7.46 -45.33
N LEU A 29 -8.11 -6.41 -46.09
CA LEU A 29 -7.82 -5.05 -45.66
C LEU A 29 -9.04 -4.58 -44.86
N ARG A 30 -9.12 -5.00 -43.60
CA ARG A 30 -9.94 -4.29 -42.62
C ARG A 30 -9.06 -3.13 -42.14
N PRO A 31 -9.34 -1.87 -42.49
CA PRO A 31 -8.68 -0.78 -41.80
C PRO A 31 -9.00 -0.94 -40.31
N GLU A 32 -7.97 -1.15 -39.51
CA GLU A 32 -8.08 -1.05 -38.07
C GLU A 32 -8.54 0.38 -37.79
N ILE A 33 -9.74 0.52 -37.23
CA ILE A 33 -10.29 1.83 -36.89
C ILE A 33 -9.42 2.34 -35.74
N GLU A 34 -8.40 3.13 -36.07
CA GLU A 34 -7.58 3.83 -35.10
C GLU A 34 -8.47 4.91 -34.48
N LEU A 35 -9.03 4.60 -33.30
CA LEU A 35 -9.84 5.53 -32.55
C LEU A 35 -8.96 6.74 -32.20
N LEU A 36 -9.32 7.92 -32.72
CA LEU A 36 -8.66 9.17 -32.35
C LEU A 36 -8.89 9.39 -30.84
N ASP A 37 -7.81 9.33 -30.07
CA ASP A 37 -7.84 9.58 -28.63
C ASP A 37 -8.24 11.03 -28.36
N ARG A 38 -9.22 11.23 -27.47
CA ARG A 38 -9.85 12.53 -27.24
C ARG A 38 -9.18 13.25 -26.08
N VAL A 39 -9.02 14.56 -26.21
CA VAL A 39 -8.59 15.42 -25.11
C VAL A 39 -9.79 15.74 -24.23
N ILE A 40 -9.70 15.40 -22.94
CA ILE A 40 -10.77 15.65 -21.96
C ILE A 40 -10.50 16.87 -21.09
N ALA A 41 -9.22 17.25 -20.95
CA ALA A 41 -8.80 18.43 -20.20
C ALA A 41 -7.48 18.97 -20.74
N VAL A 42 -7.29 20.29 -20.62
CA VAL A 42 -6.05 21.01 -20.98
C VAL A 42 -5.52 21.66 -19.71
N VAL A 43 -4.23 21.47 -19.43
CA VAL A 43 -3.57 21.87 -18.19
C VAL A 43 -2.31 22.67 -18.53
N GLU A 44 -2.41 24.01 -18.53
CA GLU A 44 -1.37 24.92 -19.04
C GLU A 44 -0.89 24.51 -20.45
N SER A 45 0.30 23.93 -20.56
CA SER A 45 0.90 23.44 -21.81
C SER A 45 0.68 21.94 -22.08
N GLY A 46 0.08 21.21 -21.15
CA GLY A 46 -0.19 19.77 -21.23
C GLY A 46 -1.66 19.45 -21.54
N VAL A 47 -1.92 18.20 -21.90
CA VAL A 47 -3.26 17.69 -22.18
C VAL A 47 -3.48 16.34 -21.49
N ILE A 48 -4.69 16.12 -20.99
CA ILE A 48 -5.10 14.83 -20.42
C ILE A 48 -6.00 14.15 -21.44
N MET A 49 -5.64 12.92 -21.80
CA MET A 49 -6.35 12.11 -22.78
C MET A 49 -7.45 11.26 -22.12
N GLU A 50 -8.47 10.92 -22.91
CA GLU A 50 -9.55 10.04 -22.47
C GLU A 50 -9.03 8.63 -22.15
N SER A 51 -8.05 8.14 -22.92
CA SER A 51 -7.39 6.86 -22.65
C SER A 51 -6.72 6.83 -21.27
N GLU A 52 -6.09 7.93 -20.87
CA GLU A 52 -5.41 8.06 -19.58
C GLU A 52 -6.39 8.06 -18.41
N LEU A 53 -7.50 8.82 -18.52
CA LEU A 53 -8.58 8.79 -17.54
C LEU A 53 -9.16 7.39 -17.39
N ASN A 54 -9.47 6.73 -18.50
CA ASN A 54 -10.03 5.38 -18.48
C ASN A 54 -9.08 4.36 -17.88
N SER A 55 -7.79 4.43 -18.22
CA SER A 55 -6.75 3.55 -17.67
C SER A 55 -6.68 3.72 -16.14
N ARG A 56 -6.60 4.96 -15.66
CA ARG A 56 -6.54 5.24 -14.21
C ARG A 56 -7.83 4.86 -13.49
N LEU A 57 -8.98 5.01 -14.14
CA LEU A 57 -10.27 4.58 -13.60
C LEU A 57 -10.31 3.07 -13.37
N GLN A 58 -9.83 2.27 -14.34
CA GLN A 58 -9.78 0.81 -14.18
C GLN A 58 -8.86 0.39 -13.03
N GLU A 59 -7.71 1.05 -12.88
CA GLU A 59 -6.79 0.80 -11.77
C GLU A 59 -7.44 1.08 -10.40
N VAL A 60 -8.11 2.23 -10.27
CA VAL A 60 -8.80 2.61 -9.03
C VAL A 60 -9.95 1.65 -8.71
N ILE A 61 -10.75 1.28 -9.71
CA ILE A 61 -11.84 0.30 -9.54
C ILE A 61 -11.30 -1.06 -9.11
N GLY A 62 -10.18 -1.52 -9.70
CA GLY A 62 -9.52 -2.77 -9.33
C GLY A 62 -9.15 -2.79 -7.85
N ARG A 63 -8.49 -1.74 -7.37
CA ARG A 63 -8.09 -1.59 -5.97
C ARG A 63 -9.28 -1.56 -5.01
N ILE A 64 -10.35 -0.82 -5.33
CA ILE A 64 -11.56 -0.74 -4.48
C ILE A 64 -12.23 -2.11 -4.33
N ARG A 65 -12.24 -2.90 -5.42
CA ARG A 65 -12.79 -4.27 -5.40
C ARG A 65 -11.93 -5.22 -4.56
N GLU A 66 -10.61 -5.09 -4.63
CA GLU A 66 -9.68 -5.88 -3.81
C GLU A 66 -9.86 -5.61 -2.32
N THR A 67 -10.17 -4.37 -1.93
CA THR A 67 -10.43 -4.01 -0.52
C THR A 67 -11.86 -4.33 -0.06
N GLY A 68 -12.71 -4.89 -0.94
CA GLY A 68 -14.10 -5.23 -0.63
C GLY A 68 -15.01 -4.03 -0.35
N SER A 69 -14.61 -2.83 -0.79
CA SER A 69 -15.36 -1.60 -0.54
C SER A 69 -16.40 -1.33 -1.64
N GLU A 70 -17.49 -0.64 -1.30
CA GLU A 70 -18.51 -0.27 -2.28
C GLU A 70 -17.97 0.77 -3.28
N LEU A 71 -18.31 0.61 -4.55
CA LEU A 71 -17.90 1.53 -5.60
C LEU A 71 -18.74 2.82 -5.53
N PRO A 72 -18.12 4.01 -5.49
CA PRO A 72 -18.83 5.27 -5.63
C PRO A 72 -19.57 5.37 -6.97
N PRO A 73 -20.57 6.27 -7.11
CA PRO A 73 -21.19 6.56 -8.39
C PRO A 73 -20.15 6.92 -9.46
N LYS A 74 -20.27 6.31 -10.65
CA LYS A 74 -19.29 6.42 -11.74
C LYS A 74 -18.85 7.86 -12.02
N LYS A 75 -19.80 8.79 -12.07
CA LYS A 75 -19.53 10.21 -12.34
C LYS A 75 -18.61 10.85 -11.28
N ILE A 76 -18.85 10.57 -10.01
CA ILE A 76 -18.02 11.09 -8.90
C ILE A 76 -16.62 10.52 -9.00
N LEU A 77 -16.51 9.23 -9.33
CA LEU A 77 -15.23 8.57 -9.48
C LEU A 77 -14.44 9.12 -10.68
N GLU A 78 -15.09 9.33 -11.82
CA GLU A 78 -14.49 9.97 -13.00
C GLU A 78 -13.99 11.38 -12.69
N GLU A 79 -14.79 12.21 -12.02
CA GLU A 79 -14.40 13.56 -11.59
C GLU A 79 -13.19 13.53 -10.65
N GLN A 80 -13.17 12.63 -9.67
CA GLN A 80 -12.06 12.49 -8.73
C GLN A 80 -10.76 12.02 -9.41
N VAL A 81 -10.86 11.08 -10.34
CA VAL A 81 -9.70 10.60 -11.10
C VAL A 81 -9.18 11.70 -12.02
N LEU A 82 -10.06 12.43 -12.70
CA LEU A 82 -9.68 13.56 -13.54
C LEU A 82 -8.94 14.64 -12.74
N GLU A 83 -9.48 15.03 -11.58
CA GLU A 83 -8.84 16.02 -10.70
C GLU A 83 -7.44 15.55 -10.27
N ARG A 84 -7.29 14.26 -9.96
CA ARG A 84 -5.99 13.69 -9.64
C ARG A 84 -5.02 13.76 -10.83
N LEU A 85 -5.46 13.48 -12.04
CA LEU A 85 -4.63 13.57 -13.25
C LEU A 85 -4.20 15.02 -13.53
N ILE A 86 -5.10 15.99 -13.35
CA ILE A 86 -4.79 17.43 -13.44
C ILE A 86 -3.70 17.79 -12.43
N MET A 87 -3.83 17.32 -11.19
CA MET A 87 -2.86 17.61 -10.15
C MET A 87 -1.50 16.97 -10.39
N GLU A 88 -1.47 15.73 -10.87
CA GLU A 88 -0.25 15.05 -11.28
C GLU A 88 0.45 15.82 -12.40
N GLU A 89 -0.30 16.26 -13.43
CA GLU A 89 0.24 17.04 -14.56
C GLU A 89 0.85 18.38 -14.12
N ILE A 90 0.15 19.15 -13.28
CA ILE A 90 0.67 20.41 -12.73
C ILE A 90 1.98 20.17 -11.95
N GLN A 91 2.04 19.10 -11.16
CA GLN A 91 3.24 18.78 -10.39
C GLN A 91 4.41 18.36 -11.28
N LEU A 92 4.16 17.62 -12.36
CA LEU A 92 5.18 17.28 -13.35
C LEU A 92 5.74 18.52 -14.04
N GLN A 93 4.89 19.45 -14.44
CA GLN A 93 5.32 20.72 -15.05
C GLN A 93 6.12 21.59 -14.08
N ILE A 94 5.78 21.61 -12.78
CA ILE A 94 6.61 22.26 -11.76
C ILE A 94 7.99 21.59 -11.69
N GLY A 95 8.04 20.26 -11.73
CA GLY A 95 9.29 19.50 -11.71
C GLY A 95 10.18 19.79 -12.92
N GLU A 96 9.58 19.84 -14.11
CA GLU A 96 10.27 20.20 -15.35
C GLU A 96 10.84 21.62 -15.32
N ARG A 97 10.01 22.61 -14.94
CA ARG A 97 10.45 24.02 -14.79
C ARG A 97 11.57 24.18 -13.76
N ALA A 98 11.56 23.37 -12.70
CA ALA A 98 12.60 23.35 -11.68
C ALA A 98 13.85 22.54 -12.08
N GLY A 99 13.88 21.94 -13.28
CA GLY A 99 15.00 21.13 -13.76
C GLY A 99 15.18 19.82 -12.99
N ILE A 100 14.13 19.31 -12.35
CA ILE A 100 14.19 18.05 -11.59
C ILE A 100 14.39 16.88 -12.56
N LYS A 101 15.49 16.16 -12.38
CA LYS A 101 15.79 14.93 -13.12
C LYS A 101 15.92 13.76 -12.16
N ILE A 102 15.57 12.57 -12.64
CA ILE A 102 15.80 11.29 -11.96
C ILE A 102 16.84 10.55 -12.77
N SER A 103 17.96 10.20 -12.14
CA SER A 103 19.00 9.40 -12.78
C SER A 103 18.54 7.95 -12.97
N ASP A 104 19.09 7.25 -13.97
CA ASP A 104 18.77 5.83 -14.18
C ASP A 104 19.15 4.96 -12.99
N ALA A 105 20.23 5.32 -12.28
CA ALA A 105 20.66 4.63 -11.06
C ALA A 105 19.62 4.76 -9.93
N GLU A 106 19.11 5.98 -9.68
CA GLU A 106 18.03 6.21 -8.70
C GLU A 106 16.76 5.46 -9.09
N LEU A 107 16.38 5.49 -10.37
CA LEU A 107 15.19 4.82 -10.88
C LEU A 107 15.30 3.29 -10.77
N ASN A 108 16.45 2.72 -11.12
CA ASN A 108 16.72 1.29 -10.97
C ASN A 108 16.70 0.87 -9.50
N SER A 109 17.26 1.69 -8.60
CA SER A 109 17.19 1.42 -7.16
C SER A 109 15.74 1.38 -6.65
N SER A 110 14.91 2.33 -7.07
CA SER A 110 13.47 2.34 -6.73
C SER A 110 12.74 1.12 -7.27
N LEU A 111 12.99 0.74 -8.54
CA LEU A 111 12.37 -0.44 -9.14
C LEU A 111 12.80 -1.73 -8.44
N SER A 112 14.07 -1.88 -8.07
CA SER A 112 14.56 -3.02 -7.31
C SER A 112 13.91 -3.11 -5.92
N LYS A 113 13.61 -1.98 -5.26
CA LYS A 113 12.87 -1.96 -4.00
C LYS A 113 11.43 -2.44 -4.17
N ILE A 114 10.75 -1.99 -5.22
CA ILE A 114 9.38 -2.44 -5.55
C ILE A 114 9.37 -3.95 -5.84
N ALA A 115 10.35 -4.44 -6.62
CA ALA A 115 10.51 -5.87 -6.86
C ALA A 115 10.70 -6.65 -5.54
N SER A 116 11.58 -6.16 -4.67
CA SER A 116 11.87 -6.79 -3.37
C SER A 116 10.64 -6.83 -2.45
N GLN A 117 9.78 -5.79 -2.47
CA GLN A 117 8.51 -5.78 -1.74
C GLN A 117 7.55 -6.87 -2.22
N ASN A 118 7.65 -7.26 -3.49
CA ASN A 118 6.91 -8.38 -4.09
C ASN A 118 7.67 -9.71 -3.97
N SER A 119 8.71 -9.77 -3.12
CA SER A 119 9.58 -10.95 -2.94
C SER A 119 10.28 -11.43 -4.22
N LEU A 120 10.51 -10.53 -5.17
CA LEU A 120 11.16 -10.81 -6.45
C LEU A 120 12.44 -9.96 -6.59
N ASN A 121 13.40 -10.45 -7.36
CA ASN A 121 14.48 -9.61 -7.88
C ASN A 121 13.98 -8.82 -9.12
N LEU A 122 14.76 -7.85 -9.59
CA LEU A 122 14.32 -6.98 -10.69
C LEU A 122 14.08 -7.74 -12.01
N GLU A 123 14.88 -8.76 -12.30
CA GLU A 123 14.75 -9.57 -13.52
C GLU A 123 13.46 -10.40 -13.49
N ASN A 124 13.25 -11.19 -12.43
CA ASN A 124 12.04 -11.97 -12.24
C ASN A 124 10.78 -11.08 -12.14
N PHE A 125 10.90 -9.88 -11.59
CA PHE A 125 9.82 -8.92 -11.53
C PHE A 125 9.42 -8.43 -12.92
N LYS A 126 10.39 -8.14 -13.78
CA LYS A 126 10.14 -7.80 -15.19
C LYS A 126 9.38 -8.93 -15.90
N ASP A 127 9.85 -10.18 -15.75
CA ASP A 127 9.21 -11.34 -16.38
C ASP A 127 7.78 -11.54 -15.86
N SER A 128 7.55 -11.34 -14.56
CA SER A 128 6.22 -11.41 -13.95
C SER A 128 5.26 -10.37 -14.51
N LEU A 129 5.72 -9.13 -14.76
CA LEU A 129 4.90 -8.08 -15.37
C LEU A 129 4.53 -8.42 -16.81
N GLU A 130 5.50 -8.88 -17.60
CA GLU A 130 5.25 -9.27 -18.99
C GLU A 130 4.26 -10.44 -19.09
N SER A 131 4.33 -11.40 -18.15
CA SER A 131 3.36 -12.51 -18.07
C SER A 131 1.93 -12.04 -17.76
N GLN A 132 1.79 -10.89 -17.11
CA GLN A 132 0.51 -10.23 -16.82
C GLN A 132 0.11 -9.21 -17.90
N ASN A 133 0.84 -9.17 -19.02
CA ASN A 133 0.65 -8.23 -20.12
C ASN A 133 0.81 -6.76 -19.67
N ILE A 134 1.63 -6.52 -18.65
CA ILE A 134 1.99 -5.19 -18.13
C ILE A 134 3.38 -4.84 -18.69
N SER A 135 3.46 -3.69 -19.37
CA SER A 135 4.70 -3.19 -19.96
C SER A 135 5.66 -2.68 -18.87
N TYR A 136 6.84 -3.29 -18.77
CA TYR A 136 7.91 -2.81 -17.88
C TYR A 136 8.34 -1.36 -18.20
N ARG A 137 8.32 -0.98 -19.48
CA ARG A 137 8.62 0.40 -19.90
C ARG A 137 7.62 1.38 -19.31
N ASP A 138 6.34 1.07 -19.37
CA ASP A 138 5.29 1.99 -18.93
C ASP A 138 5.28 2.07 -17.39
N LEU A 139 5.57 0.97 -16.69
CA LEU A 139 5.83 0.98 -15.25
C LEU A 139 7.04 1.86 -14.90
N ARG A 140 8.16 1.70 -15.63
CA ARG A 140 9.37 2.51 -15.41
C ARG A 140 9.08 4.00 -15.54
N GLU A 141 8.34 4.42 -16.56
CA GLU A 141 7.94 5.82 -16.74
C GLU A 141 6.99 6.29 -15.63
N THR A 142 6.05 5.44 -15.20
CA THR A 142 5.16 5.74 -14.07
C THR A 142 5.94 5.97 -12.77
N VAL A 143 6.90 5.08 -12.46
CA VAL A 143 7.77 5.23 -11.28
C VAL A 143 8.60 6.50 -11.37
N LYS A 144 9.14 6.83 -12.55
CA LYS A 144 9.89 8.07 -12.78
C LYS A 144 9.03 9.31 -12.54
N LYS A 145 7.82 9.37 -13.10
CA LYS A 145 6.84 10.45 -12.86
C LYS A 145 6.56 10.61 -11.37
N ASN A 146 6.29 9.51 -10.67
CA ASN A 146 6.05 9.51 -9.21
C ASN A 146 7.26 10.04 -8.42
N MET A 147 8.48 9.68 -8.82
CA MET A 147 9.71 10.18 -8.17
C MET A 147 9.90 11.69 -8.37
N ILE A 148 9.57 12.22 -9.55
CA ILE A 148 9.59 13.67 -9.82
C ILE A 148 8.58 14.37 -8.91
N ILE A 149 7.33 13.89 -8.88
CA ILE A 149 6.25 14.42 -8.04
C ILE A 149 6.66 14.43 -6.56
N GLN A 150 7.21 13.34 -6.04
CA GLN A 150 7.69 13.27 -4.65
C GLN A 150 8.81 14.28 -4.36
N ARG A 151 9.69 14.55 -5.33
CA ARG A 151 10.76 15.56 -5.19
C ARG A 151 10.19 16.98 -5.21
N VAL A 152 9.19 17.25 -6.04
CA VAL A 152 8.44 18.52 -6.07
C VAL A 152 7.75 18.77 -4.73
N GLN A 153 6.99 17.79 -4.23
CA GLN A 153 6.26 17.90 -2.97
C GLN A 153 7.21 18.15 -1.79
N ARG A 154 8.32 17.38 -1.69
CA ARG A 154 9.35 17.60 -0.66
C ARG A 154 9.98 18.99 -0.74
N GLY A 155 10.30 19.46 -1.95
CA GLY A 155 10.86 20.79 -2.14
C GLY A 155 9.90 21.93 -1.77
N LYS A 156 8.59 21.76 -1.99
CA LYS A 156 7.57 22.78 -1.71
C LYS A 156 7.02 22.76 -0.28
N VAL A 157 6.99 21.58 0.37
CA VAL A 157 6.49 21.40 1.75
C VAL A 157 7.63 21.45 2.76
N GLY A 158 8.74 20.75 2.51
CA GLY A 158 9.87 20.68 3.44
C GLY A 158 10.56 22.03 3.65
N SER A 159 10.50 22.95 2.67
CA SER A 159 11.00 24.32 2.81
C SER A 159 10.09 25.24 3.64
N LYS A 160 8.87 24.80 3.96
CA LYS A 160 7.87 25.60 4.70
C LYS A 160 7.67 25.13 6.15
N ILE A 161 8.25 23.98 6.52
CA ILE A 161 8.12 23.42 7.86
C ILE A 161 9.47 23.60 8.55
N ASP A 162 9.55 24.58 9.43
CA ASP A 162 10.66 24.77 10.36
C ASP A 162 10.09 24.54 11.76
N ILE A 163 10.48 23.45 12.41
CA ILE A 163 10.04 23.13 13.77
C ILE A 163 11.10 23.67 14.71
N THR A 164 10.73 24.70 15.45
CA THR A 164 11.63 25.35 16.40
C THR A 164 11.79 24.52 17.66
N ASN A 165 12.92 24.69 18.37
CA ASN A 165 13.12 24.07 19.68
C ASN A 165 12.04 24.49 20.69
N GLU A 166 11.53 25.72 20.57
CA GLU A 166 10.46 26.24 21.42
C GLU A 166 9.13 25.52 21.17
N GLU A 167 8.78 25.21 19.92
CA GLU A 167 7.59 24.40 19.60
C GLU A 167 7.72 22.97 20.13
N ILE A 168 8.93 22.39 20.07
CA ILE A 168 9.21 21.09 20.69
C ILE A 168 9.01 21.17 22.19
N GLU A 169 9.61 22.15 22.86
CA GLU A 169 9.48 22.32 24.31
C GLU A 169 8.02 22.58 24.73
N ASN A 170 7.30 23.42 24.00
CA ASN A 170 5.87 23.67 24.21
C ASN A 170 5.05 22.39 24.03
N PHE A 171 5.34 21.58 23.02
CA PHE A 171 4.67 20.30 22.84
C PHE A 171 5.00 19.33 23.99
N LEU A 172 6.27 19.18 24.38
CA LEU A 172 6.69 18.31 25.48
C LEU A 172 6.03 18.71 26.81
N ASN A 173 5.87 20.01 27.05
CA ASN A 173 5.23 20.55 28.25
C ASN A 173 3.69 20.59 28.19
N SER A 174 3.10 20.37 27.01
CA SER A 174 1.66 20.27 26.85
C SER A 174 1.10 19.00 27.49
N GLU A 175 -0.17 19.02 27.89
CA GLU A 175 -0.85 17.84 28.43
C GLU A 175 -0.90 16.69 27.40
N GLU A 176 -0.99 17.01 26.11
CA GLU A 176 -0.90 16.01 25.04
C GLU A 176 0.49 15.37 24.99
N GLY A 177 1.55 16.16 25.02
CA GLY A 177 2.94 15.68 25.02
C GLY A 177 3.24 14.83 26.24
N LYS A 178 2.89 15.31 27.44
CA LYS A 178 3.01 14.54 28.69
C LYS A 178 2.24 13.22 28.63
N THR A 179 1.05 13.20 28.04
CA THR A 179 0.23 11.98 27.93
C THR A 179 0.82 11.01 26.90
N LYS A 180 1.30 11.50 25.75
CA LYS A 180 1.89 10.67 24.69
C LYS A 180 3.26 10.12 25.07
N LEU A 181 3.99 10.84 25.90
CA LEU A 181 5.32 10.48 26.38
C LEU A 181 5.30 9.93 27.81
N ALA A 182 4.12 9.76 28.39
CA ALA A 182 3.96 9.14 29.70
C ALA A 182 4.56 7.73 29.67
N GLU A 183 5.26 7.37 30.75
CA GLU A 183 5.78 6.02 30.91
C GLU A 183 4.65 5.00 30.88
N GLU A 184 4.84 3.94 30.08
CA GLU A 184 3.97 2.78 30.03
C GLU A 184 4.63 1.63 30.77
N TYR A 185 3.85 0.94 31.59
CA TYR A 185 4.26 -0.23 32.36
C TYR A 185 3.52 -1.44 31.84
N ASN A 186 4.24 -2.54 31.61
CA ASN A 186 3.61 -3.83 31.33
C ASN A 186 3.25 -4.51 32.66
N VAL A 187 1.97 -4.50 33.01
CA VAL A 187 1.51 -4.86 34.36
C VAL A 187 0.87 -6.25 34.38
N GLN A 188 1.14 -7.01 35.44
CA GLN A 188 0.46 -8.26 35.76
C GLN A 188 -0.18 -8.18 37.15
N GLN A 189 -1.34 -8.82 37.34
CA GLN A 189 -2.12 -8.75 38.57
C GLN A 189 -2.62 -10.12 39.05
N ILE A 190 -2.57 -10.33 40.37
CA ILE A 190 -3.26 -11.40 41.08
C ILE A 190 -4.30 -10.78 42.00
N LEU A 191 -5.58 -11.09 41.77
CA LEU A 191 -6.68 -10.59 42.58
C LEU A 191 -7.19 -11.68 43.51
N LEU A 192 -7.15 -11.43 44.82
CA LEU A 192 -7.79 -12.27 45.84
C LEU A 192 -9.11 -11.62 46.26
N PRO A 193 -10.28 -12.15 45.86
CA PRO A 193 -11.55 -11.49 46.10
C PRO A 193 -11.95 -11.58 47.58
N LEU A 194 -12.47 -10.48 48.11
CA LEU A 194 -13.11 -10.39 49.42
C LEU A 194 -14.56 -9.93 49.23
N LYS A 195 -15.48 -10.45 50.05
CA LYS A 195 -16.87 -9.99 50.05
C LYS A 195 -16.97 -8.73 50.90
N GLY A 196 -17.92 -7.84 50.57
CA GLY A 196 -18.10 -6.57 51.30
C GLY A 196 -18.41 -6.74 52.80
N ASN A 197 -18.92 -7.90 53.21
CA ASN A 197 -19.19 -8.26 54.60
C ASN A 197 -18.21 -9.32 55.16
N SER A 198 -17.02 -9.45 54.58
CA SER A 198 -16.05 -10.47 55.01
C SER A 198 -15.64 -10.29 56.47
N THR A 199 -15.53 -11.41 57.19
CA THR A 199 -15.14 -11.41 58.61
C THR A 199 -13.65 -11.10 58.77
N LYS A 200 -13.24 -10.70 59.98
CA LYS A 200 -11.81 -10.45 60.29
C LYS A 200 -10.97 -11.71 60.02
N GLU A 201 -11.52 -12.89 60.26
CA GLU A 201 -10.89 -14.17 60.01
C GLU A 201 -10.70 -14.43 58.51
N GLU A 202 -11.69 -14.12 57.67
CA GLU A 202 -11.60 -14.24 56.22
C GLU A 202 -10.56 -13.29 55.63
N ILE A 203 -10.52 -12.04 56.10
CA ILE A 203 -9.52 -11.05 55.67
C ILE A 203 -8.11 -11.53 56.05
N LYS A 204 -7.91 -11.99 57.28
CA LYS A 204 -6.61 -12.56 57.72
C LYS A 204 -6.20 -13.77 56.88
N LYS A 205 -7.15 -14.61 56.46
CA LYS A 205 -6.87 -15.77 55.61
C LYS A 205 -6.44 -15.34 54.20
N ALA A 206 -7.10 -14.34 53.61
CA ALA A 206 -6.73 -13.77 52.32
C ALA A 206 -5.36 -13.09 52.38
N GLU A 207 -5.06 -12.35 53.44
CA GLU A 207 -3.77 -11.72 53.66
C GLU A 207 -2.64 -12.76 53.76
N LYS A 208 -2.82 -13.83 54.55
CA LYS A 208 -1.87 -14.94 54.63
C LYS A 208 -1.63 -15.59 53.27
N LYS A 209 -2.71 -15.80 52.49
CA LYS A 209 -2.59 -16.34 51.14
C LYS A 209 -1.79 -15.41 50.22
N GLY A 210 -2.05 -14.10 50.28
CA GLY A 210 -1.29 -13.09 49.53
C GLY A 210 0.20 -13.11 49.87
N LYS A 211 0.55 -13.12 51.16
CA LYS A 211 1.95 -13.21 51.61
C LYS A 211 2.64 -14.48 51.12
N SER A 212 1.96 -15.63 51.19
CA SER A 212 2.50 -16.89 50.66
C SER A 212 2.73 -16.85 49.14
N ILE A 213 1.88 -16.18 48.37
CA ILE A 213 2.08 -16.00 46.93
C ILE A 213 3.30 -15.12 46.65
N ILE A 214 3.51 -14.05 47.43
CA ILE A 214 4.69 -13.18 47.33
C ILE A 214 5.97 -13.98 47.64
N GLU A 215 5.97 -14.79 48.70
CA GLU A 215 7.12 -15.65 49.04
C GLU A 215 7.46 -16.62 47.90
N LYS A 216 6.47 -17.24 47.28
CA LYS A 216 6.66 -18.11 46.11
C LYS A 216 7.23 -17.36 44.91
N LEU A 217 6.71 -16.17 44.63
CA LEU A 217 7.21 -15.31 43.56
C LEU A 217 8.69 -14.94 43.80
N LEU A 218 9.03 -14.51 45.02
CA LEU A 218 10.41 -14.18 45.40
C LEU A 218 11.34 -15.40 45.37
N SER A 219 10.80 -16.61 45.57
CA SER A 219 11.55 -17.87 45.41
C SER A 219 11.79 -18.29 43.95
N GLY A 220 11.31 -17.50 42.98
CA GLY A 220 11.53 -17.72 41.54
C GLY A 220 10.38 -18.41 40.81
N GLU A 221 9.22 -18.63 41.45
CA GLU A 221 8.05 -19.16 40.75
C GLU A 221 7.47 -18.12 39.77
N SER A 222 7.07 -18.56 38.57
CA SER A 222 6.52 -17.67 37.55
C SER A 222 5.23 -16.97 38.01
N PHE A 223 5.19 -15.64 37.84
CA PHE A 223 3.99 -14.84 38.14
C PHE A 223 2.77 -15.35 37.37
N SER A 224 2.92 -15.66 36.08
CA SER A 224 1.81 -16.14 35.25
C SER A 224 1.19 -17.43 35.78
N LYS A 225 2.03 -18.34 36.30
CA LYS A 225 1.56 -19.59 36.91
C LYS A 225 0.84 -19.34 38.23
N LEU A 226 1.37 -18.45 39.06
CA LEU A 226 0.73 -18.03 40.31
C LEU A 226 -0.61 -17.34 40.04
N ALA A 227 -0.69 -16.50 39.01
CA ALA A 227 -1.91 -15.84 38.60
C ALA A 227 -2.97 -16.84 38.15
N ALA A 228 -2.61 -17.79 37.27
CA ALA A 228 -3.54 -18.84 36.83
C ALA A 228 -4.03 -19.72 37.99
N SER A 229 -3.19 -19.93 39.02
CA SER A 229 -3.51 -20.80 40.15
C SER A 229 -4.34 -20.12 41.25
N TYR A 230 -4.15 -18.81 41.44
CA TYR A 230 -4.64 -18.13 42.65
C TYR A 230 -5.46 -16.87 42.38
N SER A 231 -5.34 -16.24 41.21
CA SER A 231 -6.07 -15.02 40.87
C SER A 231 -7.53 -15.35 40.55
N SER A 232 -8.44 -14.51 40.98
CA SER A 232 -9.84 -14.51 40.53
C SER A 232 -10.16 -13.32 39.62
N GLY A 233 -9.13 -12.63 39.11
CA GLY A 233 -9.29 -11.59 38.09
C GLY A 233 -9.63 -12.19 36.72
N GLN A 234 -10.24 -11.38 35.84
CA GLN A 234 -10.67 -11.82 34.51
C GLN A 234 -9.51 -12.40 33.67
N ASN A 235 -8.30 -11.87 33.86
CA ASN A 235 -7.11 -12.23 33.10
C ASN A 235 -6.26 -13.29 33.80
N ALA A 236 -6.79 -13.98 34.83
CA ALA A 236 -6.05 -14.97 35.61
C ALA A 236 -5.41 -16.07 34.74
N LEU A 237 -6.16 -16.60 33.77
CA LEU A 237 -5.68 -17.64 32.86
C LEU A 237 -4.66 -17.13 31.83
N GLU A 238 -4.64 -15.83 31.58
CA GLU A 238 -3.67 -15.14 30.71
C GLU A 238 -2.45 -14.66 31.51
N GLY A 239 -2.14 -15.35 32.61
CA GLY A 239 -1.02 -15.00 33.50
C GLY A 239 -1.23 -13.73 34.31
N GLY A 240 -2.47 -13.25 34.43
CA GLY A 240 -2.80 -12.00 35.11
C GLY A 240 -2.42 -10.75 34.31
N SER A 241 -2.12 -10.86 33.02
CA SER A 241 -1.66 -9.74 32.20
C SER A 241 -2.71 -8.64 32.04
N LEU A 242 -2.34 -7.39 32.28
CA LEU A 242 -3.13 -6.21 31.96
C LEU A 242 -2.62 -5.48 30.70
N GLY A 243 -1.47 -5.91 30.18
CA GLY A 243 -0.77 -5.26 29.07
C GLY A 243 -0.05 -3.98 29.47
N TRP A 244 0.31 -3.19 28.47
CA TRP A 244 0.89 -1.86 28.65
C TRP A 244 -0.16 -0.88 29.17
N LYS A 245 0.16 -0.24 30.29
CA LYS A 245 -0.70 0.71 30.99
C LYS A 245 0.10 1.94 31.38
N LYS A 246 -0.52 3.11 31.25
CA LYS A 246 0.05 4.36 31.78
C LYS A 246 -0.19 4.43 33.28
N SER A 247 0.67 5.15 34.00
CA SER A 247 0.49 5.34 35.45
C SER A 247 -0.88 5.94 35.81
N SER A 248 -1.45 6.78 34.93
CA SER A 248 -2.78 7.39 35.11
C SER A 248 -3.95 6.43 34.90
N GLU A 249 -3.71 5.29 34.23
CA GLU A 249 -4.71 4.24 34.00
C GLU A 249 -4.72 3.21 35.13
N LEU A 250 -3.71 3.22 36.01
CA LEU A 250 -3.63 2.37 37.18
C LEU A 250 -4.44 2.98 38.33
N PRO A 251 -5.17 2.17 39.12
CA PRO A 251 -5.86 2.65 40.31
C PRO A 251 -4.91 3.39 41.26
N THR A 252 -5.37 4.46 41.91
CA THR A 252 -4.58 5.31 42.82
C THR A 252 -3.98 4.60 44.03
N LEU A 253 -4.35 3.33 44.26
CA LEU A 253 -3.74 2.49 45.29
C LEU A 253 -2.35 1.97 44.87
N PHE A 254 -2.00 2.10 43.59
CA PHE A 254 -0.75 1.62 42.99
C PHE A 254 0.12 2.74 42.41
N SER A 255 -0.35 4.00 42.44
CA SER A 255 0.37 5.20 41.95
C SER A 255 0.74 6.17 43.06
#